data_AF-A0A0J7XFJ5-F1
#
_entry.id   AF-A0A0J7XFJ5-F1
#
_cell.length_a   1.000
_cell.length_b   1.000
_cell.length_c   1.000
_cell.angle_alpha   90.00
_cell.angle_beta   90.00
_cell.angle_gamma   90.00
#
_symmetry.space_group_name_H-M   'P 1'
#
loop_
_entity.id
_entity.type
_entity.pdbx_description
1 polymer ?
#
loop_
_entity_poly.entity_id
_entity_poly.type
_entity_poly.pdbx_seq_one_letter_code
_entity_poly.pdbx_strand_id
1 'polypeptide(L)' 'MLLLLPFVWQLGFAPWANDVEWHPLGLPFGMVWQMAGIVFATAVLALRFILDRKLEDAA' A
#
# COMPACT_ATOMS: atom_id res chain seq x y z
N MET A 1 13.52 -6.13 1.16
CA MET A 1 12.90 -5.56 -0.06
C MET A 1 11.38 -5.39 0.02
N LEU A 2 10.64 -6.14 0.87
CA LEU A 2 9.18 -5.99 1.00
C LEU A 2 8.72 -4.55 1.33
N LEU A 3 9.51 -3.78 2.10
CA LEU A 3 9.19 -2.40 2.46
C LEU A 3 9.14 -1.43 1.28
N LEU A 4 9.67 -1.78 0.11
CA LEU A 4 9.57 -0.94 -1.09
C LEU A 4 8.19 -1.00 -1.75
N LEU A 5 7.40 -2.05 -1.53
CA LEU A 5 6.05 -2.20 -2.09
C LEU A 5 5.16 -0.96 -1.85
N PRO A 6 4.98 -0.46 -0.62
CA PRO A 6 4.14 0.71 -0.38
C PRO A 6 4.66 1.98 -1.06
N PHE A 7 5.97 2.12 -1.25
CA PHE A 7 6.54 3.26 -1.97
C PHE A 7 6.28 3.16 -3.48
N VAL A 8 6.39 1.98 -4.08
CA VAL A 8 6.05 1.77 -5.49
C VAL A 8 4.56 2.04 -5.73
N TRP A 9 3.71 1.61 -4.80
CA TRP A 9 2.27 1.90 -4.85
C TRP A 9 1.96 3.41 -4.74
N GLN A 10 2.58 4.10 -3.79
CA GLN A 10 2.36 5.53 -3.57
C GLN A 10 2.95 6.38 -4.71
N LEU A 11 4.21 6.18 -5.08
CA LEU A 11 4.91 7.03 -6.07
C LEU A 11 4.62 6.61 -7.51
N GLY A 12 4.63 5.30 -7.80
CA GLY A 12 4.51 4.79 -9.16
C GLY A 12 3.10 4.91 -9.73
N PHE A 13 2.09 4.74 -8.88
CA PHE A 13 0.69 4.80 -9.28
C PHE A 13 -0.01 6.11 -8.90
N ALA A 14 0.67 7.06 -8.23
CA ALA A 14 0.15 8.41 -8.02
C ALA A 14 -0.32 9.11 -9.31
N PRO A 15 0.45 9.13 -10.42
CA PRO A 15 -0.01 9.79 -11.65
C PRO A 15 -1.25 9.11 -12.24
N TRP A 16 -1.31 7.76 -12.19
CA TRP A 16 -2.49 7.02 -12.63
C TRP A 16 -3.71 7.29 -11.74
N ALA A 17 -3.55 7.28 -10.42
CA ALA A 17 -4.63 7.56 -9.48
C ALA A 17 -5.14 9.01 -9.59
N ASN A 18 -4.29 9.96 -9.94
CA ASN A 18 -4.72 11.34 -10.16
C ASN A 18 -5.48 11.55 -11.48
N ASP A 19 -5.27 10.68 -12.47
CA ASP A 19 -5.95 10.74 -13.78
C ASP A 19 -7.36 10.12 -13.74
N VAL A 20 -7.66 9.35 -12.69
CA VAL A 20 -8.97 8.73 -12.49
C VAL A 20 -9.98 9.77 -12.00
N GLU A 21 -10.89 10.19 -12.88
CA GLU A 21 -12.02 11.11 -12.56
C GLU A 21 -13.12 10.49 -11.68
N TRP A 22 -12.87 9.31 -11.11
CA TRP A 22 -13.86 8.61 -10.30
C TRP A 22 -13.95 9.24 -8.90
N HIS A 23 -15.12 9.74 -8.53
CA HIS A 23 -15.36 10.41 -7.25
C HIS A 23 -16.28 9.59 -6.33
N PRO A 24 -15.78 8.50 -5.70
CA PRO A 24 -16.56 7.77 -4.71
C PRO A 24 -16.90 8.69 -3.54
N LEU A 25 -18.17 8.71 -3.13
CA LEU A 25 -18.70 9.56 -2.03
C LEU A 25 -18.49 11.08 -2.24
N GLY A 26 -18.21 11.53 -3.46
CA GLY A 26 -17.91 12.93 -3.77
C GLY A 26 -16.48 13.37 -3.40
N LEU A 27 -15.60 12.42 -3.05
CA LEU A 27 -14.20 12.68 -2.72
C LEU A 27 -13.28 12.39 -3.91
N PRO A 28 -12.18 13.15 -4.09
CA PRO A 28 -11.18 12.87 -5.12
C PRO A 28 -10.63 11.45 -5.00
N PHE A 29 -10.50 10.73 -6.12
CA PHE A 29 -9.94 9.37 -6.14
C PHE A 29 -8.60 9.28 -5.42
N GLY A 30 -7.75 10.31 -5.57
CA GLY A 30 -6.46 10.41 -4.90
C GLY A 30 -6.53 10.27 -3.37
N MET A 31 -7.59 10.77 -2.73
CA MET A 31 -7.75 10.61 -1.26
C MET A 31 -8.04 9.16 -0.88
N VAL A 32 -8.93 8.49 -1.63
CA VAL A 32 -9.22 7.06 -1.43
C VAL A 32 -7.99 6.22 -1.71
N TRP A 33 -7.25 6.55 -2.77
CA TRP A 33 -5.98 5.93 -3.11
C TRP A 33 -4.95 6.05 -1.98
N GLN A 34 -4.86 7.23 -1.36
CA GLN A 34 -3.94 7.47 -0.26
C GLN A 34 -4.32 6.66 1.00
N MET A 35 -5.62 6.60 1.33
CA MET A 35 -6.12 5.74 2.42
C MET A 35 -5.86 4.24 2.12
N ALA A 36 -6.11 3.79 0.90
CA ALA A 36 -5.82 2.43 0.47
C ALA A 36 -4.32 2.11 0.58
N GLY A 37 -3.46 3.08 0.25
CA GLY A 37 -2.01 2.97 0.42
C GLY A 37 -1.58 2.80 1.89
N ILE A 38 -2.25 3.43 2.86
CA ILE A 38 -1.97 3.23 4.29
C ILE A 38 -2.34 1.80 4.72
N VAL A 39 -3.51 1.33 4.30
CA VAL A 39 -3.96 -0.05 4.58
C VAL A 39 -3.00 -1.06 3.95
N PHE A 40 -2.57 -0.81 2.71
CA PHE A 40 -1.60 -1.64 2.00
C PHE A 40 -0.24 -1.67 2.70
N ALA A 41 0.29 -0.52 3.13
CA ALA A 41 1.55 -0.44 3.87
C ALA A 41 1.48 -1.23 5.18
N THR A 42 0.36 -1.13 5.90
CA THR A 42 0.12 -1.88 7.14
C THR A 42 0.09 -3.38 6.89
N ALA A 43 -0.58 -3.82 5.81
CA ALA A 43 -0.64 -5.22 5.42
C ALA A 43 0.74 -5.77 5.03
N VAL A 44 1.55 -5.01 4.28
CA VAL A 44 2.91 -5.38 3.91
C VAL A 44 3.80 -5.50 5.15
N LEU A 45 3.66 -4.59 6.12
CA LEU A 45 4.38 -4.65 7.38
C LEU A 45 4.00 -5.90 8.19
N ALA A 46 2.70 -6.19 8.30
CA ALA A 46 2.20 -7.38 8.96
C ALA A 46 2.70 -8.66 8.29
N LEU A 47 2.68 -8.71 6.95
CA LEU A 47 3.19 -9.83 6.18
C LEU A 47 4.69 -10.04 6.42
N ARG A 48 5.48 -8.96 6.41
CA ARG A 48 6.91 -8.99 6.78
C ARG A 48 7.09 -9.58 8.18
N PHE A 49 6.27 -9.18 9.14
CA PHE A 49 6.39 -9.66 10.51
C PHE A 49 6.10 -11.16 10.64
N ILE A 50 5.10 -11.65 9.91
CA ILE A 50 4.77 -13.08 9.85
C ILE A 50 5.89 -13.87 9.17
N LEU A 51 6.46 -13.34 8.08
CA LEU A 51 7.54 -13.99 7.35
C LEU A 51 8.82 -14.07 8.18
N ASP A 52 9.18 -12.97 8.84
CA ASP A 52 10.36 -12.92 9.71
C ASP A 52 10.21 -13.90 10.89
N ARG A 53 9.04 -13.96 11.55
CA ARG A 53 8.78 -14.96 12.60
C ARG A 53 8.92 -16.40 12.11
N LYS A 54 8.39 -16.69 10.92
CA LYS A 54 8.51 -18.02 10.32
C LYS A 54 9.94 -18.40 9.98
N LEU A 55 10.77 -17.43 9.59
CA LEU A 55 12.19 -17.62 9.33
C LEU A 55 12.97 -17.88 10.63
N GLU A 56 12.61 -17.17 11.70
CA GLU A 56 13.22 -17.31 13.02
C GLU A 56 12.83 -18.65 13.69
N ASP A 57 11.58 -19.09 13.58
CA ASP A 57 11.11 -20.40 14.07
C ASP A 57 11.72 -21.60 13.32
N ALA A 58 12.27 -21.38 12.12
CA ALA A 58 12.86 -22.43 11.28
C ALA A 58 14.39 -22.55 11.42
N ALA A 59 15.03 -21.66 12.20
CA ALA A 59 16.47 -21.61 12.45
C ALA A 59 16.84 -22.23 13.81
#